data_AF-A0A4D4LN51-F1
#
_entry.id   AF-A0A4D4LN51-F1
#
_cell.length_a   1.000
_cell.length_b   1.000
_cell.length_c   1.000
_cell.angle_alpha   90.00
_cell.angle_beta   90.00
_cell.angle_gamma   90.00
#
_symmetry.space_group_name_H-M   'P 1'
#
loop_
_entity.id
_entity.type
_entity.pdbx_description
1 polymer ?
#
loop_
_entity_poly.entity_id
_entity_poly.type
_entity_poly.pdbx_seq_one_letter_code
_entity_poly.pdbx_strand_id
1 'polypeptide(L)'
;MVTAATFTADPLLPVLTYWNERLGLGLRTELATYGQVFQELLDPGSAFHRNSGGCNAVLLRLEDWPTGESELSRTADDFVAAVTSYAQQGSSPLIVHFCPSEPAAATARTRALEEARQVVVRGLADLRGVHLTGGERWGDGYEPADYHDAARLGHAHIPYTDAAYTALGTALTRTAHSLLAPPFKVLVLDCDNTLWKGVCGEDGPEGVVFDEAHLELQRWALRLRERGVLLCLASKNDEEGVAEVFQRRTEMPLRWEHLAAWKVNWEPKPANLVALARELDLGLDSFVFLDDNPVEIAAIRAACPRSWPLPSPRISQAACRGCCGASGRSTAPRSPRRTAGGPTTTRPAVGVRICARPRSPSPTSSRASTSRSTCARRRTRTCRASPR
;
A
#
# COMPACT_ATOMS: atom_id res chain seq x y z
N MET A 1 9.59 -18.06 -2.57
CA MET A 1 10.02 -16.83 -3.22
C MET A 1 11.30 -17.10 -3.98
N VAL A 2 11.24 -17.01 -5.31
CA VAL A 2 12.42 -17.07 -6.17
C VAL A 2 12.81 -15.64 -6.54
N THR A 3 14.06 -15.27 -6.35
CA THR A 3 14.56 -13.92 -6.60
C THR A 3 15.66 -13.94 -7.64
N ALA A 4 15.51 -13.15 -8.70
CA ALA A 4 16.56 -12.83 -9.66
C ALA A 4 16.98 -11.37 -9.52
N ALA A 5 18.23 -11.05 -9.81
CA ALA A 5 18.76 -9.69 -9.71
C ALA A 5 19.73 -9.40 -10.85
N THR A 6 19.85 -8.13 -11.21
CA THR A 6 20.91 -7.67 -12.15
C THR A 6 22.29 -7.67 -11.51
N PHE A 7 22.35 -7.80 -10.18
CA PHE A 7 23.56 -7.83 -9.36
C PHE A 7 23.63 -9.08 -8.48
N THR A 8 24.73 -9.28 -7.75
CA THR A 8 24.89 -10.42 -6.85
C THR A 8 23.96 -10.31 -5.63
N ALA A 9 22.95 -11.18 -5.54
CA ALA A 9 21.90 -11.12 -4.52
C ALA A 9 22.11 -12.04 -3.31
N ASP A 10 23.19 -12.83 -3.26
CA ASP A 10 23.50 -13.76 -2.16
C ASP A 10 23.38 -13.16 -0.75
N PRO A 11 23.84 -11.91 -0.49
CA PRO A 11 23.70 -11.30 0.85
C PRO A 11 22.25 -11.08 1.30
N LEU A 12 21.27 -11.18 0.40
CA LEU A 12 19.85 -11.05 0.71
C LEU A 12 19.27 -12.31 1.39
N LEU A 13 19.86 -13.48 1.14
CA LEU A 13 19.30 -14.76 1.56
C LEU A 13 19.09 -14.88 3.09
N PRO A 14 20.04 -14.45 3.96
CA PRO A 14 19.84 -14.49 5.40
C PRO A 14 18.66 -13.61 5.86
N VAL A 15 18.48 -12.45 5.24
CA VAL A 15 17.42 -11.49 5.57
C VAL A 15 16.04 -12.06 5.21
N LEU A 16 15.92 -12.62 4.00
CA LEU A 16 14.67 -13.24 3.55
C LEU A 16 14.30 -14.46 4.38
N THR A 17 15.29 -15.27 4.74
CA THR A 17 15.10 -16.46 5.58
C THR A 17 14.61 -16.05 6.97
N TYR A 18 15.28 -15.06 7.58
CA TYR A 18 14.88 -14.51 8.88
C TYR A 18 13.41 -14.04 8.88
N TRP A 19 13.02 -13.21 7.90
CA TRP A 19 11.65 -12.69 7.85
C TRP A 19 10.62 -13.76 7.52
N ASN A 20 10.95 -14.71 6.65
CA ASN A 20 10.08 -15.82 6.32
C ASN A 20 9.75 -16.67 7.56
N GLU A 21 10.75 -16.97 8.39
CA GLU A 21 10.55 -17.67 9.67
C GLU A 21 9.78 -16.81 10.66
N ARG A 22 10.16 -15.54 10.81
CA ARG A 22 9.56 -14.62 11.78
C ARG A 22 8.08 -14.35 11.53
N LEU A 23 7.69 -14.28 10.26
CA LEU A 23 6.31 -14.02 9.83
C LEU A 23 5.52 -15.31 9.53
N GLY A 24 6.16 -16.49 9.61
CA GLY A 24 5.52 -17.76 9.32
C GLY A 24 5.00 -17.86 7.88
N LEU A 25 5.68 -17.22 6.92
CA LEU A 25 5.23 -17.15 5.52
C LEU A 25 5.32 -18.49 4.78
N GLY A 26 6.11 -19.44 5.28
CA GLY A 26 6.27 -20.77 4.68
C GLY A 26 6.87 -20.74 3.27
N LEU A 27 7.52 -19.65 2.88
CA LEU A 27 8.12 -19.49 1.56
C LEU A 27 9.46 -20.21 1.51
N ARG A 28 9.67 -21.03 0.48
CA ARG A 28 11.03 -21.47 0.13
C ARG A 28 11.76 -20.30 -0.51
N THR A 29 12.87 -19.84 0.07
CA THR A 29 13.71 -18.78 -0.50
C THR A 29 14.74 -19.40 -1.45
N GLU A 30 14.75 -18.92 -2.69
CA GLU A 30 15.69 -19.36 -3.73
C GLU A 30 16.20 -18.14 -4.49
N LEU A 31 17.51 -18.11 -4.78
CA LEU A 31 18.10 -17.09 -5.61
C LEU A 31 18.43 -17.70 -6.97
N ALA A 32 18.02 -17.02 -8.04
CA ALA A 32 18.47 -17.36 -9.37
C ALA A 32 19.97 -17.05 -9.50
N THR A 33 20.64 -17.74 -10.41
CA THR A 33 22.04 -17.45 -10.73
C THR A 33 22.20 -16.01 -11.23
N TYR A 34 23.33 -15.41 -10.88
CA TYR A 34 23.69 -14.04 -11.22
C TYR A 34 23.43 -13.69 -12.70
N GLY A 35 22.82 -12.54 -12.95
CA GLY A 35 22.59 -12.00 -14.30
C GLY A 35 21.50 -12.70 -15.12
N GLN A 36 20.75 -13.65 -14.54
CA GLN A 36 19.76 -14.46 -15.27
C GLN A 36 18.34 -13.90 -15.27
N VAL A 37 18.14 -12.59 -15.06
CA VAL A 37 16.79 -11.98 -14.99
C VAL A 37 15.95 -12.29 -16.23
N PHE A 38 16.50 -12.10 -17.44
CA PHE A 38 15.78 -12.37 -18.69
C PHE A 38 15.50 -13.86 -18.90
N GLN A 39 16.48 -14.73 -18.57
CA GLN A 39 16.31 -16.18 -18.68
C GLN A 39 15.21 -16.66 -17.74
N GLU A 40 15.20 -16.20 -16.49
CA GLU A 40 14.16 -16.57 -15.53
C GLU A 40 12.76 -16.15 -15.98
N LEU A 41 12.62 -14.97 -16.60
CA LEU A 41 11.33 -14.50 -17.10
C LEU A 41 10.84 -15.26 -18.35
N LEU A 42 11.75 -15.61 -19.26
CA LEU A 42 11.40 -16.10 -20.60
C LEU A 42 11.42 -17.62 -20.74
N ASP A 43 12.28 -18.33 -20.02
CA ASP A 43 12.41 -19.78 -20.12
C ASP A 43 11.27 -20.48 -19.34
N PRO A 44 10.37 -21.25 -19.99
CA PRO A 44 9.32 -21.99 -19.30
C PRO A 44 9.85 -23.05 -18.32
N GLY A 45 11.10 -23.46 -18.51
CA GLY A 45 11.81 -24.35 -17.60
C GLY A 45 12.43 -23.65 -16.40
N SER A 46 12.35 -22.32 -16.27
CA SER A 46 13.05 -21.55 -15.22
C SER A 46 12.51 -21.77 -13.81
N ALA A 47 13.24 -21.31 -12.80
CA ALA A 47 12.76 -21.36 -11.42
C ALA A 47 11.51 -20.49 -11.23
N PHE A 48 11.41 -19.37 -11.94
CA PHE A 48 10.19 -18.54 -11.92
C PHE A 48 8.95 -19.28 -12.42
N HIS A 49 9.05 -20.00 -13.54
CA HIS A 49 7.90 -20.71 -14.13
C HIS A 49 7.55 -22.00 -13.38
N ARG A 50 8.55 -22.67 -12.79
CA ARG A 50 8.33 -23.83 -11.90
C ARG A 50 7.75 -23.44 -10.54
N ASN A 51 7.90 -22.18 -10.14
CA ASN A 51 7.33 -21.72 -8.88
C ASN A 51 5.80 -21.66 -8.99
N SER A 52 5.13 -22.52 -8.24
CA SER A 52 3.68 -22.62 -8.14
C SER A 52 3.13 -22.19 -6.77
N GLY A 53 4.00 -21.67 -5.89
CA GLY A 53 3.64 -21.28 -4.52
C GLY A 53 4.38 -20.02 -4.04
N GLY A 54 3.64 -19.03 -3.58
CA GLY A 54 4.20 -17.74 -3.16
C GLY A 54 4.36 -16.77 -4.33
N CYS A 55 5.48 -16.05 -4.38
CA CYS A 55 5.77 -15.02 -5.39
C CYS A 55 7.20 -15.13 -5.95
N ASN A 56 7.44 -14.46 -7.08
CA ASN A 56 8.76 -14.25 -7.66
C ASN A 56 9.18 -12.79 -7.51
N ALA A 57 10.47 -12.51 -7.56
CA ALA A 57 11.02 -11.17 -7.41
C ALA A 57 12.15 -10.91 -8.41
N VAL A 58 12.13 -9.73 -9.03
CA VAL A 58 13.24 -9.18 -9.81
C VAL A 58 13.75 -7.94 -9.10
N LEU A 59 15.02 -7.96 -8.71
CA LEU A 59 15.73 -6.81 -8.16
C LEU A 59 16.50 -6.12 -9.27
N LEU A 60 16.05 -4.92 -9.62
CA LEU A 60 16.52 -4.22 -10.81
C LEU A 60 17.35 -3.00 -10.42
N ARG A 61 18.64 -3.07 -10.73
CA ARG A 61 19.53 -1.90 -10.71
C ARG A 61 19.81 -1.51 -12.17
N LEU A 62 19.18 -0.42 -12.61
CA LEU A 62 19.24 0.04 -14.01
C LEU A 62 20.64 0.40 -14.48
N GLU A 63 21.57 0.67 -13.56
CA GLU A 63 22.97 0.96 -13.87
C GLU A 63 23.71 -0.26 -14.45
N ASP A 64 23.21 -1.46 -14.16
CA ASP A 64 23.77 -2.71 -14.67
C ASP A 64 23.35 -2.97 -16.14
N TRP A 65 22.45 -2.16 -16.68
CA TRP A 65 22.06 -2.21 -18.10
C TRP A 65 23.04 -1.42 -18.98
N PRO A 66 23.08 -1.70 -20.30
CA PRO A 66 24.03 -1.10 -21.24
C PRO A 66 24.15 0.42 -21.13
N THR A 67 25.36 0.93 -21.34
CA THR A 67 25.68 2.35 -21.13
C THR A 67 25.15 3.27 -22.22
N GLY A 68 25.04 2.79 -23.45
CA GLY A 68 24.51 3.56 -24.59
C GLY A 68 23.01 3.83 -24.46
N GLU A 69 22.58 5.08 -24.66
CA GLU A 69 21.16 5.47 -24.48
C GLU A 69 20.19 4.64 -25.33
N SER A 70 20.52 4.41 -26.60
CA SER A 70 19.69 3.58 -27.50
C SER A 70 19.66 2.11 -27.10
N GLU A 71 20.72 1.59 -26.47
CA GLU A 71 20.76 0.21 -25.97
C GLU A 71 20.03 0.08 -24.64
N LEU A 72 20.13 1.08 -23.77
CA LEU A 72 19.39 1.17 -22.51
C LEU A 72 17.88 1.21 -22.76
N SER A 73 17.43 2.04 -23.69
CA SER A 73 16.01 2.12 -24.07
C SER A 73 15.51 0.79 -24.63
N ARG A 74 16.27 0.15 -25.53
CA ARG A 74 15.93 -1.19 -26.06
C ARG A 74 15.87 -2.24 -24.96
N THR A 75 16.84 -2.24 -24.03
CA THR A 75 16.85 -3.17 -22.89
C THR A 75 15.64 -2.96 -21.98
N ALA A 76 15.20 -1.72 -21.79
CA ALA A 76 13.98 -1.41 -21.04
C ALA A 76 12.73 -1.94 -21.74
N ASP A 77 12.61 -1.75 -23.06
CA ASP A 77 11.51 -2.29 -23.86
C ASP A 77 11.50 -3.84 -23.86
N ASP A 78 12.66 -4.46 -24.03
CA ASP A 78 12.84 -5.92 -23.98
C ASP A 78 12.47 -6.47 -22.60
N PHE A 79 12.84 -5.77 -21.53
CA PHE A 79 12.46 -6.15 -20.16
C PHE A 79 10.94 -6.07 -19.96
N VAL A 80 10.29 -5.01 -20.47
CA VAL A 80 8.83 -4.89 -20.44
C VAL A 80 8.18 -6.04 -21.20
N ALA A 81 8.69 -6.40 -22.38
CA ALA A 81 8.19 -7.52 -23.16
C ALA A 81 8.35 -8.86 -22.41
N ALA A 82 9.51 -9.09 -21.78
CA ALA A 82 9.78 -10.30 -21.00
C ALA A 82 8.85 -10.44 -19.79
N VAL A 83 8.67 -9.37 -19.01
CA VAL A 83 7.73 -9.36 -17.88
C VAL A 83 6.29 -9.53 -18.36
N THR A 84 5.92 -8.94 -19.49
CA THR A 84 4.58 -9.11 -20.07
C THR A 84 4.33 -10.57 -20.46
N SER A 85 5.31 -11.23 -21.10
CA SER A 85 5.25 -12.64 -21.43
C SER A 85 5.09 -13.51 -20.18
N TYR A 86 5.91 -13.24 -19.15
CA TYR A 86 5.79 -13.92 -17.86
C TYR A 86 4.42 -13.69 -17.22
N ALA A 87 3.89 -12.47 -17.20
CA ALA A 87 2.59 -12.18 -16.58
C ALA A 87 1.41 -12.89 -17.27
N GLN A 88 1.56 -13.25 -18.55
CA GLN A 88 0.54 -13.99 -19.31
C GLN A 88 0.59 -15.50 -19.09
N GLN A 89 1.76 -16.06 -18.74
CA GLN A 89 2.00 -17.51 -18.70
C GLN A 89 2.31 -18.03 -17.29
N GLY A 90 2.93 -17.18 -16.47
CA GLY A 90 3.39 -17.49 -15.12
C GLY A 90 2.23 -17.63 -14.14
N SER A 91 2.43 -18.50 -13.15
CA SER A 91 1.40 -18.83 -12.15
C SER A 91 1.54 -18.04 -10.85
N SER A 92 2.73 -17.52 -10.54
CA SER A 92 3.02 -16.75 -9.33
C SER A 92 3.10 -15.24 -9.59
N PRO A 93 2.61 -14.39 -8.66
CA PRO A 93 2.82 -12.95 -8.71
C PRO A 93 4.30 -12.59 -8.82
N LEU A 94 4.61 -11.53 -9.56
CA LEU A 94 5.97 -11.03 -9.75
C LEU A 94 6.12 -9.64 -9.11
N ILE A 95 7.11 -9.51 -8.23
CA ILE A 95 7.55 -8.22 -7.69
C ILE A 95 8.71 -7.73 -8.56
N VAL A 96 8.62 -6.53 -9.12
CA VAL A 96 9.74 -5.84 -9.78
C VAL A 96 10.15 -4.69 -8.87
N HIS A 97 11.33 -4.79 -8.28
CA HIS A 97 11.82 -3.84 -7.29
C HIS A 97 12.97 -3.01 -7.86
N PHE A 98 12.77 -1.70 -8.00
CA PHE A 98 13.82 -0.77 -8.41
C PHE A 98 14.75 -0.49 -7.24
N CYS A 99 15.98 -0.97 -7.35
CA CYS A 99 17.02 -0.80 -6.35
C CYS A 99 17.74 0.55 -6.54
N PRO A 100 18.35 1.12 -5.48
CA PRO A 100 18.96 2.43 -5.57
C PRO A 100 20.18 2.42 -6.51
N SER A 101 20.30 3.51 -7.26
CA SER A 101 21.50 3.86 -8.03
C SER A 101 22.67 4.23 -7.11
N GLU A 102 23.88 4.32 -7.66
CA GLU A 102 25.00 4.89 -6.91
C GLU A 102 24.69 6.34 -6.49
N PRO A 103 25.23 6.81 -5.35
CA PRO A 103 25.00 8.18 -4.89
C PRO A 103 25.27 9.22 -6.00
N ALA A 104 24.34 10.17 -6.17
CA ALA A 104 24.21 11.09 -7.30
C ALA A 104 25.46 11.91 -7.70
N ALA A 105 26.50 11.93 -6.87
CA ALA A 105 27.82 12.46 -7.24
C ALA A 105 28.55 11.62 -8.30
N ALA A 106 28.06 10.41 -8.62
CA ALA A 106 28.78 9.41 -9.40
C ALA A 106 28.35 9.25 -10.88
N THR A 107 27.14 9.68 -11.30
CA THR A 107 26.61 9.24 -12.61
C THR A 107 26.15 10.39 -13.53
N ALA A 108 26.85 10.57 -14.66
CA ALA A 108 26.42 11.44 -15.77
C ALA A 108 25.15 10.92 -16.50
N ARG A 109 24.67 9.72 -16.13
CA ARG A 109 23.57 8.98 -16.79
C ARG A 109 22.22 9.11 -16.07
N THR A 110 22.11 9.88 -14.99
CA THR A 110 20.90 9.98 -14.15
C THR A 110 19.63 10.20 -14.96
N ARG A 111 19.68 11.08 -15.97
CA ARG A 111 18.54 11.35 -16.85
C ARG A 111 18.12 10.12 -17.66
N ALA A 112 19.07 9.47 -18.33
CA ALA A 112 18.80 8.29 -19.16
C ALA A 112 18.27 7.12 -18.32
N LEU A 113 18.78 6.94 -17.10
CA LEU A 113 18.30 5.91 -16.17
C LEU A 113 16.87 6.20 -15.71
N GLU A 114 16.53 7.45 -15.40
CA GLU A 114 15.16 7.81 -15.05
C GLU A 114 14.21 7.65 -16.26
N GLU A 115 14.64 8.00 -17.46
CA GLU A 115 13.86 7.77 -18.69
C GLU A 115 13.59 6.27 -18.90
N ALA A 116 14.60 5.41 -18.75
CA ALA A 116 14.43 3.96 -18.80
C ALA A 116 13.51 3.43 -17.69
N ARG A 117 13.63 3.95 -16.46
CA ARG A 117 12.72 3.62 -15.36
C ARG A 117 11.28 3.94 -15.71
N GLN A 118 11.03 5.11 -16.31
CA GLN A 118 9.70 5.54 -16.72
C GLN A 118 9.12 4.65 -17.82
N VAL A 119 9.94 4.17 -18.76
CA VAL A 119 9.52 3.17 -19.76
C VAL A 119 9.03 1.91 -19.06
N VAL A 120 9.82 1.35 -18.15
CA VAL A 120 9.45 0.12 -17.41
C VAL A 120 8.19 0.35 -16.56
N VAL A 121 8.13 1.45 -15.80
CA VAL A 121 6.97 1.76 -14.94
C VAL A 121 5.70 1.87 -15.76
N ARG A 122 5.72 2.57 -16.90
CA ARG A 122 4.54 2.73 -17.77
C ARG A 122 4.15 1.42 -18.44
N GLY A 123 5.13 0.65 -18.92
CA GLY A 123 4.88 -0.62 -19.59
C GLY A 123 4.26 -1.68 -18.68
N LEU A 124 4.59 -1.64 -17.38
CA LEU A 124 4.16 -2.65 -16.42
C LEU A 124 2.97 -2.23 -15.53
N ALA A 125 2.56 -0.96 -15.55
CA ALA A 125 1.58 -0.39 -14.61
C ALA A 125 0.22 -1.11 -14.58
N ASP A 126 -0.25 -1.62 -15.72
CA ASP A 126 -1.57 -2.23 -15.87
C ASP A 126 -1.53 -3.76 -15.98
N LEU A 127 -0.34 -4.37 -15.83
CA LEU A 127 -0.21 -5.82 -15.88
C LEU A 127 -0.70 -6.46 -14.58
N ARG A 128 -1.63 -7.40 -14.71
CA ARG A 128 -2.14 -8.18 -13.57
C ARG A 128 -1.04 -9.10 -13.05
N GLY A 129 -0.94 -9.20 -11.72
CA GLY A 129 0.04 -10.05 -11.06
C GLY A 129 1.47 -9.50 -11.07
N VAL A 130 1.70 -8.29 -11.59
CA VAL A 130 2.99 -7.59 -11.53
C VAL A 130 2.91 -6.44 -10.53
N HIS A 131 3.86 -6.39 -9.61
CA HIS A 131 3.90 -5.41 -8.52
C HIS A 131 5.20 -4.61 -8.58
N LEU A 132 5.09 -3.35 -8.97
CA LEU A 132 6.22 -2.42 -9.01
C LEU A 132 6.48 -1.84 -7.62
N THR A 133 7.72 -1.92 -7.14
CA THR A 133 8.15 -1.35 -5.85
C THR A 133 9.52 -0.68 -5.95
N GLY A 134 9.91 0.06 -4.91
CA GLY A 134 11.21 0.71 -4.80
C GLY A 134 11.30 2.11 -5.41
N GLY A 135 12.48 2.48 -5.93
CA GLY A 135 12.78 3.84 -6.40
C GLY A 135 13.30 4.75 -5.28
N GLU A 136 12.67 5.91 -5.05
CA GLU A 136 13.09 6.83 -3.98
C GLU A 136 13.00 6.21 -2.57
N ARG A 137 12.05 5.28 -2.37
CA ARG A 137 11.86 4.54 -1.12
C ARG A 137 12.09 3.04 -1.31
N TRP A 138 13.28 2.70 -1.78
CA TRP A 138 13.70 1.32 -2.04
C TRP A 138 13.74 0.44 -0.78
N GLY A 139 13.95 1.02 0.40
CA GLY A 139 13.94 0.31 1.67
C GLY A 139 12.59 0.33 2.39
N ASP A 140 11.52 0.81 1.76
CA ASP A 140 10.20 1.05 2.38
C ASP A 140 10.27 1.90 3.68
N GLY A 141 11.18 2.89 3.72
CA GLY A 141 11.39 3.75 4.88
C GLY A 141 12.47 3.30 5.86
N TYR A 142 13.15 2.18 5.56
CA TYR A 142 14.28 1.65 6.34
C TYR A 142 15.64 1.90 5.66
N GLU A 143 15.73 2.87 4.75
CA GLU A 143 16.95 3.16 4.01
C GLU A 143 18.08 3.60 4.96
N PRO A 144 19.24 2.92 4.99
CA PRO A 144 20.40 3.38 5.76
C PRO A 144 21.00 4.63 5.11
N ALA A 145 21.65 5.46 5.92
CA ALA A 145 22.35 6.65 5.43
C ALA A 145 23.48 6.29 4.45
N ASP A 146 24.19 5.19 4.73
CA ASP A 146 25.19 4.61 3.83
C ASP A 146 24.70 3.25 3.32
N TYR A 147 24.34 3.22 2.04
CA TYR A 147 23.75 2.06 1.40
C TYR A 147 24.63 1.41 0.33
N HIS A 148 25.70 2.08 -0.12
CA HIS A 148 26.46 1.68 -1.31
C HIS A 148 27.87 1.22 -0.95
N ASP A 149 28.30 0.10 -1.51
CA ASP A 149 29.65 -0.45 -1.33
C ASP A 149 30.41 -0.50 -2.66
N ALA A 150 31.13 0.58 -2.98
CA ALA A 150 31.88 0.71 -4.22
C ALA A 150 32.98 -0.35 -4.38
N ALA A 151 33.59 -0.77 -3.27
CA ALA A 151 34.65 -1.77 -3.29
C ALA A 151 34.09 -3.14 -3.64
N ARG A 152 33.02 -3.59 -2.96
CA ARG A 152 32.38 -4.89 -3.26
C ARG A 152 31.70 -4.89 -4.63
N LEU A 153 31.19 -3.74 -5.09
CA LEU A 153 30.65 -3.60 -6.43
C LEU A 153 31.70 -3.92 -7.49
N GLY A 154 32.90 -3.35 -7.38
CA GLY A 154 33.97 -3.56 -8.36
C GLY A 154 34.53 -4.99 -8.40
N HIS A 155 34.50 -5.71 -7.27
CA HIS A 155 35.13 -7.04 -7.17
C HIS A 155 34.16 -8.22 -7.38
N ALA A 156 32.91 -8.07 -6.94
CA ALA A 156 31.94 -9.17 -6.89
C ALA A 156 30.54 -8.75 -7.38
N HIS A 157 30.42 -7.54 -7.94
CA HIS A 157 29.15 -6.94 -8.34
C HIS A 157 28.10 -6.98 -7.21
N ILE A 158 28.55 -6.66 -6.00
CA ILE A 158 27.73 -6.52 -4.79
C ILE A 158 27.61 -5.02 -4.50
N PRO A 159 26.53 -4.34 -4.93
CA PRO A 159 26.42 -2.87 -4.88
C PRO A 159 26.16 -2.30 -3.49
N TYR A 160 25.66 -3.10 -2.56
CA TYR A 160 25.06 -2.59 -1.33
C TYR A 160 25.77 -3.07 -0.06
N THR A 161 25.71 -2.22 0.98
CA THR A 161 26.14 -2.60 2.33
C THR A 161 25.18 -3.64 2.92
N ASP A 162 25.61 -4.36 3.96
CA ASP A 162 24.76 -5.37 4.61
C ASP A 162 23.49 -4.75 5.23
N ALA A 163 23.60 -3.50 5.72
CA ALA A 163 22.45 -2.73 6.20
C ALA A 163 21.45 -2.43 5.07
N ALA A 164 21.93 -2.12 3.87
CA ALA A 164 21.08 -1.89 2.71
C ALA A 164 20.43 -3.18 2.21
N TYR A 165 21.14 -4.32 2.19
CA TYR A 165 20.51 -5.62 1.95
C TYR A 165 19.43 -5.97 2.98
N THR A 166 19.63 -5.57 4.24
CA THR A 166 18.62 -5.74 5.29
C THR A 166 17.37 -4.92 5.00
N ALA A 167 17.53 -3.65 4.60
CA ALA A 167 16.41 -2.78 4.21
C ALA A 167 15.68 -3.32 2.98
N LEU A 168 16.41 -3.72 1.93
CA LEU A 168 15.88 -4.29 0.70
C LEU A 168 15.11 -5.59 0.95
N GLY A 169 15.68 -6.52 1.72
CA GLY A 169 15.03 -7.78 2.07
C GLY A 169 13.79 -7.58 2.93
N THR A 170 13.79 -6.57 3.79
CA THR A 170 12.62 -6.17 4.59
C THR A 170 11.51 -5.61 3.69
N ALA A 171 11.83 -4.70 2.77
CA ALA A 171 10.87 -4.14 1.81
C ALA A 171 10.28 -5.22 0.89
N LEU A 172 11.13 -6.13 0.39
CA LEU A 172 10.70 -7.24 -0.45
C LEU A 172 9.78 -8.19 0.31
N THR A 173 10.13 -8.56 1.54
CA THR A 173 9.32 -9.48 2.34
C THR A 173 7.99 -8.86 2.76
N ARG A 174 7.96 -7.55 3.04
CA ARG A 174 6.70 -6.83 3.32
C ARG A 174 5.78 -6.82 2.10
N THR A 175 6.35 -6.65 0.92
CA THR A 175 5.59 -6.76 -0.35
C THR A 175 5.10 -8.19 -0.55
N ALA A 176 5.95 -9.20 -0.38
CA ALA A 176 5.53 -10.60 -0.48
C ALA A 176 4.41 -10.94 0.51
N HIS A 177 4.52 -10.48 1.75
CA HIS A 177 3.49 -10.66 2.77
C HIS A 177 2.16 -10.01 2.36
N SER A 178 2.17 -8.79 1.81
CA SER A 178 0.92 -8.14 1.40
C SER A 178 0.23 -8.82 0.20
N LEU A 179 0.99 -9.55 -0.62
CA LEU A 179 0.47 -10.32 -1.75
C LEU A 179 -0.08 -11.68 -1.35
N LEU A 180 0.50 -12.30 -0.33
CA LEU A 180 0.29 -13.71 -0.01
C LEU A 180 -0.51 -13.94 1.27
N ALA A 181 -0.40 -13.03 2.25
CA ALA A 181 -1.13 -13.15 3.49
C ALA A 181 -2.60 -12.76 3.31
N PRO A 182 -3.53 -13.43 4.01
CA PRO A 182 -4.91 -12.97 4.09
C PRO A 182 -4.96 -11.51 4.57
N PRO A 183 -5.77 -10.64 3.95
CA PRO A 183 -5.88 -9.26 4.39
C PRO A 183 -6.55 -9.19 5.76
N PHE A 184 -6.09 -8.26 6.59
CA PHE A 184 -6.84 -7.85 7.77
C PHE A 184 -8.14 -7.16 7.36
N LYS A 185 -9.23 -7.52 8.05
CA LYS A 185 -10.60 -7.06 7.72
C LYS A 185 -11.17 -6.15 8.79
N VAL A 186 -10.65 -6.21 10.01
CA VAL A 186 -11.18 -5.47 11.16
C VAL A 186 -10.05 -4.73 11.86
N LEU A 187 -10.26 -3.44 12.09
CA LEU A 187 -9.44 -2.61 12.96
C LEU A 187 -10.24 -2.31 14.23
N VAL A 188 -9.76 -2.81 15.36
CA VAL A 188 -10.34 -2.57 16.68
C VAL A 188 -9.48 -1.53 17.40
N LEU A 189 -10.11 -0.46 17.87
CA LEU A 189 -9.45 0.67 18.52
C LEU A 189 -9.85 0.73 19.99
N ASP A 190 -8.87 0.97 20.85
CA ASP A 190 -9.13 1.49 22.20
C ASP A 190 -9.55 2.96 22.15
N CYS A 191 -10.17 3.47 23.22
CA CYS A 191 -10.61 4.86 23.29
C CYS A 191 -9.62 5.75 24.04
N ASP A 192 -9.53 5.59 25.37
CA ASP A 192 -8.69 6.42 26.23
C ASP A 192 -7.21 6.27 25.88
N ASN A 193 -6.48 7.38 25.86
CA ASN A 193 -5.07 7.49 25.45
C ASN A 193 -4.72 6.93 24.04
N THR A 194 -5.73 6.51 23.26
CA THR A 194 -5.58 5.95 21.91
C THR A 194 -6.27 6.81 20.86
N LEU A 195 -7.57 7.08 21.01
CA LEU A 195 -8.32 7.99 20.14
C LEU A 195 -8.28 9.44 20.59
N TRP A 196 -8.00 9.66 21.87
CA TRP A 196 -7.78 10.95 22.52
C TRP A 196 -6.86 10.76 23.71
N LYS A 197 -6.34 11.85 24.24
CA LYS A 197 -5.58 11.88 25.49
C LYS A 197 -6.52 12.16 26.67
N GLY A 198 -6.33 11.41 27.76
CA GLY A 198 -7.15 11.52 28.96
C GLY A 198 -8.04 10.30 29.17
N VAL A 199 -8.70 10.26 30.32
CA VAL A 199 -9.57 9.17 30.74
C VAL A 199 -10.99 9.71 30.78
N CYS A 200 -11.86 9.25 29.87
CA CYS A 200 -13.21 9.79 29.73
C CYS A 200 -14.03 9.70 31.04
N GLY A 201 -13.80 8.67 31.85
CA GLY A 201 -14.49 8.50 33.14
C GLY A 201 -14.07 9.51 34.22
N GLU A 202 -12.87 10.07 34.12
CA GLU A 202 -12.31 11.02 35.10
C GLU A 202 -12.41 12.46 34.61
N ASP A 203 -11.99 12.70 33.37
CA ASP A 203 -11.93 14.04 32.75
C ASP A 203 -13.29 14.49 32.18
N GLY A 204 -14.20 13.54 31.99
CA GLY A 204 -15.49 13.76 31.35
C GLY A 204 -15.37 14.05 29.84
N PRO A 205 -16.52 14.15 29.13
CA PRO A 205 -16.52 14.24 27.66
C PRO A 205 -15.88 15.51 27.08
N GLU A 206 -15.88 16.60 27.84
CA GLU A 206 -15.26 17.88 27.44
C GLU A 206 -13.77 17.97 27.83
N GLY A 207 -13.33 17.18 28.82
CA GLY A 207 -11.96 17.23 29.34
C GLY A 207 -10.93 16.48 28.50
N VAL A 208 -11.36 15.54 27.65
CA VAL A 208 -10.43 14.81 26.77
C VAL A 208 -9.78 15.73 25.73
N VAL A 209 -8.51 15.48 25.40
CA VAL A 209 -7.71 16.33 24.53
C VAL A 209 -7.33 15.58 23.26
N PHE A 210 -7.44 16.25 22.11
CA PHE A 210 -6.97 15.72 20.82
C PHE A 210 -5.70 16.45 20.41
N ASP A 211 -4.62 15.71 20.19
CA ASP A 211 -3.47 16.23 19.47
C ASP A 211 -3.51 15.78 18.00
N GLU A 212 -2.58 16.28 17.19
CA GLU A 212 -2.53 15.94 15.76
C GLU A 212 -2.27 14.44 15.52
N ALA A 213 -1.61 13.74 16.44
CA ALA A 213 -1.38 12.29 16.33
C ALA A 213 -2.71 11.52 16.48
N HIS A 214 -3.53 11.88 17.46
CA HIS A 214 -4.86 11.28 17.64
C HIS A 214 -5.76 11.55 16.44
N LEU A 215 -5.78 12.78 15.94
CA LEU A 215 -6.57 13.16 14.77
C LEU A 215 -6.10 12.43 13.51
N GLU A 216 -4.79 12.27 13.32
CA GLU A 216 -4.26 11.54 12.16
C GLU A 216 -4.50 10.03 12.25
N LEU A 217 -4.48 9.44 13.45
CA LEU A 217 -4.91 8.06 13.66
C LEU A 217 -6.37 7.87 13.24
N GLN A 218 -7.25 8.79 13.63
CA GLN A 218 -8.66 8.76 13.23
C GLN A 218 -8.82 8.89 11.71
N ARG A 219 -8.14 9.85 11.07
CA ARG A 219 -8.17 9.99 9.59
C ARG A 219 -7.61 8.75 8.90
N TRP A 220 -6.56 8.14 9.44
CA TRP A 220 -6.00 6.89 8.92
C TRP A 220 -6.99 5.74 9.01
N ALA A 221 -7.70 5.58 10.13
CA ALA A 221 -8.75 4.57 10.29
C ALA A 221 -9.88 4.77 9.26
N LEU A 222 -10.27 6.01 8.98
CA LEU A 222 -11.27 6.30 7.94
C LEU A 222 -10.80 5.92 6.53
N ARG A 223 -9.53 6.19 6.19
CA ARG A 223 -8.95 5.74 4.91
C ARG A 223 -8.94 4.21 4.77
N LEU A 224 -8.80 3.48 5.88
CA LEU A 224 -8.93 2.02 5.88
C LEU A 224 -10.38 1.59 5.67
N ARG A 225 -11.34 2.27 6.29
CA ARG A 225 -12.78 2.03 6.07
C ARG A 225 -13.19 2.22 4.62
N GLU A 226 -12.69 3.26 3.96
CA GLU A 226 -12.92 3.50 2.52
C GLU A 226 -12.41 2.36 1.63
N ARG A 227 -11.44 1.58 2.13
CA ARG A 227 -10.89 0.39 1.46
C ARG A 227 -11.60 -0.91 1.86
N GLY A 228 -12.66 -0.84 2.68
CA GLY A 228 -13.48 -1.97 3.09
C GLY A 228 -13.10 -2.59 4.45
N VAL A 229 -12.23 -1.97 5.24
CA VAL A 229 -11.91 -2.43 6.61
C VAL A 229 -13.04 -2.02 7.57
N LEU A 230 -13.51 -2.95 8.40
CA LEU A 230 -14.48 -2.66 9.44
C LEU A 230 -13.79 -2.00 10.64
N LEU A 231 -14.37 -0.91 11.15
CA LEU A 231 -13.87 -0.24 12.35
C LEU A 231 -14.69 -0.68 13.56
N CYS A 232 -14.02 -1.03 14.65
CA CYS A 232 -14.68 -1.40 15.90
C CYS A 232 -14.01 -0.72 17.10
N LEU A 233 -14.74 -0.62 18.21
CA LEU A 233 -14.18 -0.19 19.49
C LEU A 233 -14.12 -1.34 20.48
N ALA A 234 -13.04 -1.41 21.26
CA ALA A 234 -12.94 -2.27 22.44
C ALA A 234 -12.22 -1.51 23.55
N SER A 235 -13.01 -0.93 24.47
CA SER A 235 -12.51 -0.02 25.51
C SER A 235 -13.10 -0.35 26.87
N LYS A 236 -12.33 -0.11 27.94
CA LYS A 236 -12.77 -0.27 29.33
C LYS A 236 -13.37 1.02 29.86
N ASN A 237 -14.60 1.31 29.43
CA ASN A 237 -15.31 2.53 29.80
C ASN A 237 -16.81 2.26 29.98
N ASP A 238 -17.52 3.30 30.43
CA ASP A 238 -18.96 3.39 30.30
C ASP A 238 -19.36 3.80 28.87
N GLU A 239 -20.36 3.10 28.31
CA GLU A 239 -20.79 3.30 26.93
C GLU A 239 -21.43 4.68 26.72
N GLU A 240 -22.20 5.19 27.69
CA GLU A 240 -22.87 6.48 27.58
C GLU A 240 -21.83 7.62 27.55
N GLY A 241 -20.81 7.53 28.41
CA GLY A 241 -19.71 8.50 28.45
C GLY A 241 -18.93 8.57 27.13
N VAL A 242 -18.57 7.41 26.57
CA VAL A 242 -17.87 7.35 25.26
C VAL A 242 -18.79 7.88 24.15
N ALA A 243 -20.07 7.48 24.13
CA ALA A 243 -21.02 7.98 23.14
C ALA A 243 -21.18 9.51 23.21
N GLU A 244 -21.16 10.09 24.41
CA GLU A 244 -21.22 11.53 24.61
C GLU A 244 -20.00 12.27 24.04
N VAL A 245 -18.79 11.71 24.18
CA VAL A 245 -17.57 12.24 23.52
C VAL A 245 -17.77 12.30 22.01
N PHE A 246 -18.20 11.19 21.40
CA PHE A 246 -18.40 11.11 19.95
C PHE A 246 -19.49 12.07 19.44
N GLN A 247 -20.50 12.37 20.26
CA GLN A 247 -21.58 13.30 19.93
C GLN A 247 -21.18 14.76 20.08
N ARG A 248 -20.52 15.13 21.19
CA ARG A 248 -20.22 16.53 21.52
C ARG A 248 -18.95 17.06 20.87
N ARG A 249 -17.94 16.20 20.65
CA ARG A 249 -16.63 16.63 20.13
C ARG A 249 -16.65 16.69 18.60
N THR A 250 -16.97 17.87 18.08
CA THR A 250 -17.02 18.13 16.63
C THR A 250 -15.66 18.05 15.95
N GLU A 251 -14.57 18.12 16.69
CA GLU A 251 -13.19 18.00 16.18
C GLU A 251 -12.84 16.60 15.68
N MET A 252 -13.52 15.55 16.16
CA MET A 252 -13.23 14.15 15.82
C MET A 252 -13.60 13.81 14.37
N PRO A 253 -12.67 13.38 13.52
CA PRO A 253 -13.01 12.85 12.21
C PRO A 253 -13.79 11.53 12.30
N LEU A 254 -13.43 10.66 13.25
CA LEU A 254 -14.13 9.40 13.47
C LEU A 254 -15.47 9.68 14.16
N ARG A 255 -16.56 9.12 13.61
CA ARG A 255 -17.92 9.26 14.10
C ARG A 255 -18.49 7.89 14.44
N TRP A 256 -19.49 7.85 15.30
CA TRP A 256 -20.13 6.61 15.73
C TRP A 256 -20.67 5.79 14.54
N GLU A 257 -21.26 6.45 13.54
CA GLU A 257 -21.76 5.83 12.31
C GLU A 257 -20.69 5.16 11.43
N HIS A 258 -19.41 5.43 11.69
CA HIS A 258 -18.31 4.77 11.00
C HIS A 258 -17.98 3.39 11.60
N LEU A 259 -18.46 3.11 12.81
CA LEU A 259 -18.20 1.87 13.54
C LEU A 259 -19.17 0.78 13.11
N ALA A 260 -18.64 -0.43 12.87
CA ALA A 260 -19.44 -1.61 12.56
C ALA A 260 -19.96 -2.31 13.82
N ALA A 261 -19.18 -2.30 14.90
CA ALA A 261 -19.52 -2.87 16.20
C ALA A 261 -18.64 -2.25 17.30
N TRP A 262 -19.06 -2.34 18.56
CA TRP A 262 -18.28 -1.87 19.70
C TRP A 262 -18.50 -2.74 20.93
N LYS A 263 -17.48 -2.80 21.80
CA LYS A 263 -17.54 -3.35 23.16
C LYS A 263 -16.91 -2.34 24.11
N VAL A 264 -17.75 -1.45 24.63
CA VAL A 264 -17.38 -0.43 25.60
C VAL A 264 -17.98 -0.85 26.93
N ASN A 265 -17.21 -1.56 27.73
CA ASN A 265 -17.66 -2.14 29.00
C ASN A 265 -16.45 -2.52 29.85
N TRP A 266 -16.69 -3.00 31.08
CA TRP A 266 -15.62 -3.39 32.01
C TRP A 266 -15.12 -4.83 31.84
N GLU A 267 -15.54 -5.54 30.78
CA GLU A 267 -15.06 -6.90 30.51
C GLU A 267 -13.59 -6.89 30.03
N PRO A 268 -12.85 -8.00 30.19
CA PRO A 268 -11.49 -8.12 29.66
C PRO A 268 -11.46 -7.92 28.13
N LYS A 269 -10.50 -7.12 27.63
CA LYS A 269 -10.38 -6.83 26.18
C LYS A 269 -10.26 -8.10 25.31
N PRO A 270 -9.56 -9.18 25.72
CA PRO A 270 -9.58 -10.44 24.96
C PRO A 270 -10.97 -11.05 24.80
N ALA A 271 -11.81 -11.01 25.83
CA ALA A 271 -13.19 -11.51 25.76
C ALA A 271 -14.03 -10.65 24.81
N ASN A 272 -13.85 -9.33 24.85
CA ASN A 272 -14.49 -8.39 23.92
C ASN A 272 -14.08 -8.63 22.47
N LEU A 273 -12.80 -8.91 22.19
CA LEU A 273 -12.33 -9.25 20.84
C LEU A 273 -12.98 -10.55 20.33
N VAL A 274 -13.08 -11.59 21.17
CA VAL A 274 -13.77 -12.85 20.81
C VAL A 274 -15.25 -12.61 20.55
N ALA A 275 -15.89 -11.75 21.34
CA ALA A 275 -17.28 -11.38 21.15
C ALA A 275 -17.49 -10.63 19.82
N LEU A 276 -16.63 -9.65 19.50
CA LEU A 276 -16.65 -8.93 18.23
C LEU A 276 -16.44 -9.87 17.03
N ALA A 277 -15.49 -10.81 17.12
CA ALA A 277 -15.24 -11.80 16.08
C ALA A 277 -16.46 -12.67 15.80
N ARG A 278 -17.18 -13.10 16.84
CA ARG A 278 -18.43 -13.88 16.71
C ARG A 278 -19.57 -13.04 16.14
N GLU A 279 -19.70 -11.80 16.58
CA GLU A 279 -20.76 -10.88 16.10
C GLU A 279 -20.60 -10.54 14.61
N LEU A 280 -19.35 -10.35 14.17
CA LEU A 280 -19.04 -10.04 12.77
C LEU A 280 -18.91 -11.27 11.86
N ASP A 281 -18.99 -12.49 12.42
CA ASP A 281 -18.72 -13.76 11.73
C ASP A 281 -17.35 -13.78 11.00
N LEU A 282 -16.31 -13.30 11.69
CA LEU A 282 -14.95 -13.19 11.16
C LEU A 282 -13.92 -13.88 12.07
N GLY A 283 -12.89 -14.46 11.46
CA GLY A 283 -11.77 -15.06 12.19
C GLY A 283 -10.87 -14.01 12.85
N LEU A 284 -10.38 -14.29 14.06
CA LEU A 284 -9.48 -13.41 14.82
C LEU A 284 -8.16 -13.10 14.10
N ASP A 285 -7.74 -13.94 13.16
CA ASP A 285 -6.62 -13.74 12.25
C ASP A 285 -6.79 -12.54 11.30
N SER A 286 -8.02 -12.04 11.16
CA SER A 286 -8.33 -10.85 10.38
C SER A 286 -8.44 -9.56 11.22
N PHE A 287 -8.17 -9.63 12.53
CA PHE A 287 -8.31 -8.52 13.48
C PHE A 287 -6.95 -7.89 13.81
N VAL A 288 -6.88 -6.57 13.72
CA VAL A 288 -5.81 -5.75 14.26
C VAL A 288 -6.36 -4.95 15.43
N PHE A 289 -5.66 -4.95 16.56
CA PHE A 289 -6.07 -4.23 17.76
C PHE A 289 -5.04 -3.16 18.13
N LEU A 290 -5.47 -1.92 18.38
CA LEU A 290 -4.62 -0.81 18.78
C LEU A 290 -4.98 -0.31 20.18
N ASP A 291 -3.97 -0.18 21.01
CA ASP A 291 -4.09 0.22 22.43
C ASP A 291 -2.76 0.80 22.90
N ASP A 292 -2.79 1.82 23.76
CA ASP A 292 -1.56 2.40 24.31
C ASP A 292 -1.02 1.60 25.51
N ASN A 293 -1.88 0.84 26.19
CA ASN A 293 -1.56 0.11 27.41
C ASN A 293 -0.85 -1.22 27.10
N PRO A 294 0.43 -1.38 27.48
CA PRO A 294 1.20 -2.59 27.20
C PRO A 294 0.64 -3.84 27.89
N VAL A 295 -0.09 -3.68 29.00
CA VAL A 295 -0.72 -4.79 29.72
C VAL A 295 -1.86 -5.39 28.91
N GLU A 296 -2.70 -4.57 28.29
CA GLU A 296 -3.81 -5.02 27.46
C GLU A 296 -3.32 -5.68 26.17
N ILE A 297 -2.28 -5.11 25.55
CA ILE A 297 -1.59 -5.71 24.41
C ILE A 297 -1.07 -7.11 24.77
N ALA A 298 -0.39 -7.24 25.91
CA ALA A 298 0.15 -8.52 26.37
C ALA A 298 -0.97 -9.54 26.66
N ALA A 299 -2.08 -9.10 27.28
CA ALA A 299 -3.23 -9.94 27.55
C ALA A 299 -3.86 -10.49 26.25
N ILE A 300 -4.00 -9.64 25.22
CA ILE A 300 -4.52 -10.07 23.91
C ILE A 300 -3.53 -10.99 23.20
N ARG A 301 -2.22 -10.72 23.27
CA ARG A 301 -1.20 -11.63 22.71
C ARG A 301 -1.28 -13.03 23.32
N ALA A 302 -1.51 -13.11 24.63
CA ALA A 302 -1.60 -14.38 25.34
C ALA A 302 -2.92 -15.13 25.05
N ALA A 303 -4.05 -14.43 25.12
CA ALA A 303 -5.38 -15.04 25.02
C ALA A 303 -5.90 -15.18 23.57
N CYS A 304 -5.41 -14.35 22.65
CA CYS A 304 -5.84 -14.29 21.25
C CYS A 304 -4.62 -14.24 20.30
N PRO A 305 -3.79 -15.30 20.25
CA PRO A 305 -2.52 -15.30 19.51
C PRO A 305 -2.67 -15.16 17.99
N ARG A 306 -3.89 -15.37 17.46
CA ARG A 306 -4.20 -15.16 16.04
C ARG A 306 -4.51 -13.70 15.71
N SER A 307 -4.89 -12.89 16.69
CA SER A 307 -5.07 -11.45 16.48
C SER A 307 -3.74 -10.72 16.46
N TRP A 308 -3.71 -9.53 15.85
CA TRP A 308 -2.50 -8.71 15.77
C TRP A 308 -2.61 -7.46 16.66
N PRO A 309 -2.33 -7.57 17.97
CA PRO A 309 -2.32 -6.43 18.88
C PRO A 309 -1.03 -5.63 18.73
N LEU A 310 -1.19 -4.33 18.50
CA LEU A 310 -0.11 -3.38 18.33
C LEU A 310 -0.25 -2.24 19.34
N PRO A 311 0.87 -1.68 19.81
CA PRO A 311 0.82 -0.41 20.49
C PRO A 311 0.23 0.65 19.56
N SER A 312 -0.60 1.53 20.10
CA SER A 312 -1.01 2.74 19.38
C SER A 312 0.26 3.44 18.89
N PRO A 313 0.31 3.82 17.60
CA PRO A 313 1.52 4.41 17.07
C PRO A 313 1.79 5.70 17.84
N ARG A 314 2.95 5.80 18.48
CA ARG A 314 3.51 7.10 18.84
C ARG A 314 3.84 7.78 17.52
N ILE A 315 2.88 8.51 16.97
CA ILE A 315 3.06 9.23 15.71
C ILE A 315 4.03 10.37 16.00
N SER A 316 5.33 10.09 15.91
CA SER A 316 6.26 11.13 15.53
C SER A 316 5.95 11.48 14.07
N GLN A 317 5.96 12.77 13.75
CA GLN A 317 5.52 13.33 12.45
C GLN A 317 6.18 12.69 11.21
N ALA A 318 7.22 11.86 11.39
CA ALA A 318 7.88 11.09 10.33
C ALA A 318 7.09 9.85 9.85
N ALA A 319 6.24 9.24 10.68
CA ALA A 319 5.62 7.93 10.39
C ALA A 319 4.40 8.00 9.44
N CYS A 320 3.70 9.14 9.36
CA CYS A 320 2.44 9.28 8.60
C CYS A 320 2.57 9.07 7.09
N ARG A 321 3.78 9.12 6.53
CA ARG A 321 3.99 8.89 5.09
C ARG A 321 4.21 7.41 4.74
N GLY A 322 4.54 6.54 5.70
CA GLY A 322 4.97 5.16 5.44
C GLY A 322 3.84 4.15 5.23
N CYS A 323 2.78 4.19 6.05
CA CYS A 323 1.75 3.14 6.01
C CYS A 323 0.67 3.30 4.92
N CYS A 324 0.54 4.47 4.28
CA CYS A 324 -0.55 4.74 3.33
C CYS A 324 -0.19 4.48 1.85
N GLY A 325 1.09 4.22 1.53
CA GLY A 325 1.60 4.22 0.15
C GLY A 325 1.45 2.92 -0.66
N ALA A 326 1.15 1.78 -0.03
CA ALA A 326 1.18 0.48 -0.72
C ALA A 326 -0.03 0.16 -1.63
N SER A 327 -0.96 1.11 -1.83
CA SER A 327 -2.05 0.94 -2.79
C SER A 327 -2.60 2.29 -3.26
N GLY A 328 -1.92 2.93 -4.21
CA GLY A 328 -2.35 4.19 -4.79
C GLY A 328 -1.85 4.34 -6.22
N ARG A 329 -2.77 4.20 -7.19
CA ARG A 329 -2.52 4.50 -8.60
C ARG A 329 -1.99 5.92 -8.74
N SER A 330 -0.94 6.06 -9.55
CA SER A 330 -0.30 7.32 -9.91
C SER A 330 -1.33 8.34 -10.41
N THR A 331 -1.56 9.40 -9.65
CA THR A 331 -2.19 10.63 -10.16
C THR A 331 -1.07 11.59 -10.58
N ALA A 332 -1.04 11.90 -11.87
CA ALA A 332 -0.08 12.79 -12.51
C ALA A 332 -0.02 14.19 -11.85
N PRO A 333 1.17 14.81 -11.72
CA PRO A 333 1.28 16.16 -11.20
C PRO A 333 0.81 17.19 -12.24
N ARG A 334 -0.14 18.03 -11.85
CA ARG A 334 -0.50 19.27 -12.55
C ARG A 334 0.65 20.27 -12.44
N SER A 335 0.97 20.89 -13.56
CA SER A 335 2.02 21.90 -13.74
C SER A 335 1.81 23.15 -12.86
N PRO A 336 2.88 23.72 -12.26
CA PRO A 336 2.79 25.00 -11.57
C PRO A 336 2.78 26.16 -12.57
N ARG A 337 1.79 27.05 -12.43
CA ARG A 337 1.73 28.35 -13.09
C ARG A 337 2.91 29.22 -12.63
N ARG A 338 3.68 29.73 -13.60
CA ARG A 338 4.72 30.75 -13.40
C ARG A 338 4.09 32.04 -12.85
N THR A 339 4.45 32.43 -11.64
CA THR A 339 4.39 33.81 -11.15
C THR A 339 5.73 34.48 -11.46
N ALA A 340 5.76 35.36 -12.45
CA ALA A 340 6.92 36.21 -12.74
C ALA A 340 6.82 37.49 -11.90
N GLY A 341 7.84 37.74 -11.07
CA GLY A 341 8.11 39.04 -10.48
C GLY A 341 8.70 39.99 -11.52
N GLY A 342 8.27 41.26 -11.49
CA GLY A 342 8.77 42.33 -12.36
C GLY A 342 10.17 42.83 -12.00
N PRO A 343 10.66 43.81 -12.78
CA PRO A 343 10.66 45.17 -12.25
C PRO A 343 10.11 46.24 -13.22
N THR A 344 9.58 47.31 -12.61
CA THR A 344 9.55 48.75 -12.98
C THR A 344 10.15 49.14 -14.35
N THR A 345 9.57 49.98 -15.21
CA THR A 345 9.03 51.35 -15.01
C THR A 345 8.19 51.82 -16.23
N THR A 346 7.36 52.86 -15.99
CA THR A 346 6.88 53.91 -16.93
C THR A 346 5.79 53.61 -17.99
N ARG A 347 4.59 54.14 -17.69
CA ARG A 347 3.43 54.49 -18.55
C ARG A 347 3.72 55.78 -19.38
N PRO A 348 2.83 56.31 -20.27
CA PRO A 348 1.39 56.00 -20.45
C PRO A 348 0.82 55.91 -21.90
N ALA A 349 -0.44 55.43 -21.92
CA ALA A 349 -1.59 55.80 -22.77
C ALA A 349 -1.57 55.56 -24.28
N VAL A 350 -2.61 54.86 -24.77
CA VAL A 350 -3.70 55.37 -25.64
C VAL A 350 -4.65 54.20 -25.98
N GLY A 351 -5.97 54.46 -26.00
CA GLY A 351 -6.89 53.77 -26.92
C GLY A 351 -7.92 52.80 -26.32
N VAL A 352 -9.03 53.35 -25.81
CA VAL A 352 -10.29 52.64 -25.57
C VAL A 352 -10.97 52.32 -26.90
N ARG A 353 -11.41 51.07 -27.11
CA ARG A 353 -12.56 50.73 -27.98
C ARG A 353 -13.42 49.65 -27.35
N ILE A 354 -14.69 50.00 -27.21
CA ILE A 354 -15.83 49.22 -26.73
C ILE A 354 -16.50 48.54 -27.93
N CYS A 355 -17.14 47.40 -27.65
CA CYS A 355 -18.28 46.73 -28.33
C CYS A 355 -17.96 45.24 -28.61
N ALA A 356 -18.84 44.26 -28.46
CA ALA A 356 -20.15 44.09 -27.84
C ALA A 356 -20.50 42.59 -28.04
N ARG A 357 -21.26 41.98 -27.11
CA ARG A 357 -21.83 40.63 -27.26
C ARG A 357 -22.88 40.56 -28.41
N PRO A 358 -23.19 39.34 -28.88
CA PRO A 358 -24.58 38.85 -28.76
C PRO A 358 -24.61 37.37 -28.30
N ARG A 359 -25.31 37.00 -27.22
CA ARG A 359 -26.72 36.53 -27.11
C ARG A 359 -27.11 35.42 -28.10
N SER A 360 -27.42 34.27 -27.51
CA SER A 360 -28.16 33.10 -28.00
C SER A 360 -29.54 33.43 -28.58
N PRO A 361 -30.14 32.47 -29.31
CA PRO A 361 -31.38 31.87 -28.79
C PRO A 361 -31.53 30.37 -29.08
N SER A 362 -32.18 29.66 -28.15
CA SER A 362 -33.02 28.48 -28.38
C SER A 362 -34.47 28.95 -28.64
N PRO A 363 -35.38 28.20 -29.30
CA PRO A 363 -36.20 27.22 -28.55
C PRO A 363 -36.84 26.03 -29.34
N THR A 364 -37.27 24.99 -28.58
CA THR A 364 -38.52 24.15 -28.70
C THR A 364 -38.83 23.35 -29.99
N SER A 365 -39.53 22.21 -30.05
CA SER A 365 -40.03 21.14 -29.16
C SER A 365 -41.03 20.27 -29.97
N SER A 366 -41.10 18.95 -29.79
CA SER A 366 -42.29 18.04 -29.86
C SER A 366 -41.84 16.62 -30.22
N ARG A 367 -42.06 15.54 -29.42
CA ARG A 367 -43.25 14.80 -28.92
C ARG A 367 -43.85 13.79 -29.92
N ALA A 368 -43.74 12.50 -29.56
CA ALA A 368 -44.72 11.38 -29.63
C ALA A 368 -43.92 10.05 -29.50
N SER A 369 -44.03 9.12 -28.55
CA SER A 369 -45.11 8.37 -27.85
C SER A 369 -45.94 7.41 -28.72
N THR A 370 -45.72 6.07 -28.61
CA THR A 370 -46.71 4.99 -28.27
C THR A 370 -46.06 3.58 -28.36
N SER A 371 -46.06 2.79 -27.27
CA SER A 371 -46.96 1.63 -26.92
C SER A 371 -46.32 0.25 -27.20
N ARG A 372 -45.92 -0.53 -26.17
CA ARG A 372 -46.63 -1.64 -25.47
C ARG A 372 -46.94 -2.92 -26.30
N SER A 373 -46.32 -4.05 -25.93
CA SER A 373 -46.96 -5.35 -25.54
C SER A 373 -45.89 -6.46 -25.42
N THR A 374 -45.62 -7.03 -24.24
CA THR A 374 -46.13 -8.30 -23.66
C THR A 374 -46.04 -9.56 -24.54
N CYS A 375 -45.16 -10.51 -24.18
CA CYS A 375 -45.54 -11.93 -24.18
C CYS A 375 -44.65 -12.76 -23.24
N ALA A 376 -45.32 -13.43 -22.31
CA ALA A 376 -44.77 -14.37 -21.34
C ALA A 376 -44.74 -15.79 -21.94
N ARG A 377 -43.69 -16.58 -21.61
CA ARG A 377 -43.73 -18.05 -21.57
C ARG A 377 -42.64 -18.57 -20.63
N ARG A 378 -42.97 -18.76 -19.36
CA ARG A 378 -42.27 -19.72 -18.48
C ARG A 378 -43.26 -20.81 -18.12
N ARG A 379 -43.03 -22.02 -18.64
CA ARG A 379 -43.73 -23.24 -18.23
C ARG A 379 -43.10 -23.77 -16.96
N THR A 380 -43.96 -24.20 -16.07
CA THR A 380 -43.72 -24.86 -14.80
C THR A 380 -43.41 -26.36 -14.97
N ARG A 381 -42.62 -26.86 -14.00
CA ARG A 381 -42.56 -28.22 -13.44
C ARG A 381 -42.16 -29.40 -14.33
N THR A 382 -41.07 -30.04 -13.93
CA THR A 382 -41.12 -31.46 -13.50
C THR A 382 -39.95 -31.78 -12.57
N CYS A 383 -40.29 -32.16 -11.34
CA CYS A 383 -39.41 -32.85 -10.41
C CYS A 383 -39.01 -34.22 -10.99
N ARG A 384 -37.74 -34.60 -10.86
CA ARG A 384 -37.35 -36.00 -10.67
C ARG A 384 -36.07 -36.04 -9.85
N ALA A 385 -36.26 -36.30 -8.56
CA ALA A 385 -35.27 -36.99 -7.75
C ALA A 385 -35.24 -38.46 -8.19
N SER A 386 -34.06 -39.06 -8.21
CA SER A 386 -33.91 -40.49 -7.94
C SER A 386 -32.51 -40.80 -7.41
N PRO A 387 -32.38 -41.85 -6.59
CA PRO A 387 -31.32 -41.99 -5.60
C PRO A 387 -30.27 -43.03 -6.02
N ARG A 388 -29.04 -42.86 -5.53
CA ARG A 388 -28.26 -43.86 -4.79
C ARG A 388 -26.91 -43.28 -4.40
#